data_AF-A0A7S3WZY2-F1
#
_entry.id   AF-A0A7S3WZY2-F1
#
_cell.length_a   1.000
_cell.length_b   1.000
_cell.length_c   1.000
_cell.angle_alpha   90.00
_cell.angle_beta   90.00
_cell.angle_gamma   90.00
#
_symmetry.space_group_name_H-M   'P 1'
#
loop_
_entity.id
_entity.type
_entity.pdbx_description
1 polymer ?
#
loop_
_entity_poly.entity_id
_entity_poly.type
_entity_poly.pdbx_seq_one_letter_code
_entity_poly.pdbx_strand_id
1 'polypeptide(L)'
;QAQSALLTMVVGPVLDALAARRDGTCAIGVFTKNNRLLVAGLSLHHRVLFWLTNLPYWALAAWLADSGRFGHASAAACVAAASSAFHGAQMFGGSSEANGRRTSRLIALDLVCANGYGLALANSAGLGLALRIFAAPVALLTASAVLKRRNAPRGYALCHGAWHLASAAGMWVLLADERLRP
;
A
#
# COMPACT_ATOMS: atom_id res chain seq x y z
N GLN A 1 23.19 9.48 -3.31
CA GLN A 1 22.53 8.61 -2.31
C GLN A 1 21.02 8.85 -2.17
N ALA A 2 20.50 10.09 -2.28
CA ALA A 2 19.05 10.37 -2.25
C ALA A 2 18.24 9.69 -3.39
N GLN A 3 18.82 9.49 -4.58
CA GLN A 3 18.18 8.75 -5.68
C GLN A 3 17.88 7.28 -5.35
N SER A 4 18.66 6.65 -4.47
CA SER A 4 18.46 5.25 -4.10
C SER A 4 17.19 5.04 -3.25
N ALA A 5 16.73 6.08 -2.55
CA ALA A 5 15.56 5.98 -1.68
C ALA A 5 14.23 6.24 -2.41
N LEU A 6 14.27 7.00 -3.51
CA LEU A 6 13.15 7.17 -4.44
C LEU A 6 12.83 5.87 -5.19
N LEU A 7 13.86 5.06 -5.47
CA LEU A 7 13.71 3.73 -6.08
C LEU A 7 13.05 2.71 -5.13
N THR A 8 13.14 2.90 -3.81
CA THR A 8 12.56 1.96 -2.84
C THR A 8 11.04 2.06 -2.68
N MET A 9 10.41 3.17 -3.10
CA MET A 9 8.94 3.32 -3.03
C MET A 9 8.18 2.55 -4.12
N VAL A 10 8.87 1.99 -5.11
CA VAL A 10 8.24 1.33 -6.28
C VAL A 10 8.60 -0.16 -6.40
N VAL A 11 9.23 -0.74 -5.38
CA VAL A 11 9.92 -2.05 -5.47
C VAL A 11 8.96 -3.17 -5.84
N GLY A 12 7.80 -3.30 -5.21
CA GLY A 12 6.86 -4.39 -5.50
C GLY A 12 6.40 -4.41 -6.97
N PRO A 13 5.76 -3.34 -7.46
CA PRO A 13 5.29 -3.26 -8.85
C PRO A 13 6.41 -3.26 -9.89
N VAL A 14 7.55 -2.60 -9.63
CA VAL A 14 8.71 -2.63 -10.54
C VAL A 14 9.30 -4.03 -10.62
N LEU A 15 9.48 -4.70 -9.48
CA LEU A 15 9.96 -6.06 -9.49
C LEU A 15 8.95 -7.00 -10.18
N ASP A 16 7.64 -6.80 -10.01
CA ASP A 16 6.60 -7.61 -10.65
C ASP A 16 6.54 -7.34 -12.17
N ALA A 17 6.77 -6.10 -12.61
CA ALA A 17 6.91 -5.73 -14.03
C ALA A 17 8.20 -6.29 -14.66
N LEU A 18 9.32 -6.27 -13.92
CA LEU A 18 10.59 -6.87 -14.35
C LEU A 18 10.46 -8.40 -14.47
N ALA A 19 9.77 -9.04 -13.53
CA ALA A 19 9.47 -10.47 -13.61
C ALA A 19 8.54 -10.79 -14.80
N ALA A 20 7.48 -10.00 -15.00
CA ALA A 20 6.59 -10.14 -16.14
C ALA A 20 7.34 -10.04 -17.48
N ARG A 21 8.24 -9.04 -17.59
CA ARG A 21 9.12 -8.89 -18.75
C ARG A 21 10.07 -10.08 -18.94
N ARG A 22 10.66 -10.61 -17.87
CA ARG A 22 11.55 -11.78 -17.93
C ARG A 22 10.81 -13.03 -18.41
N ASP A 23 9.60 -13.23 -17.92
CA ASP A 23 8.82 -14.43 -18.18
C ASP A 23 7.93 -14.32 -19.44
N GLY A 24 8.07 -13.25 -20.23
CA GLY A 24 7.28 -13.01 -21.45
C GLY A 24 5.78 -12.84 -21.19
N THR A 25 5.40 -12.46 -19.96
CA THR A 25 4.00 -12.32 -19.54
C THR A 25 3.62 -10.86 -19.37
N CYS A 26 2.33 -10.58 -19.46
CA CYS A 26 1.78 -9.28 -19.10
C CYS A 26 1.83 -9.10 -17.57
N ALA A 27 2.20 -7.90 -17.09
CA ALA A 27 2.18 -7.56 -15.66
C ALA A 27 0.81 -7.84 -15.01
N ILE A 28 -0.28 -7.63 -15.76
CA ILE A 28 -1.66 -7.98 -15.35
C ILE A 28 -1.80 -9.49 -15.08
N GLY A 29 -1.14 -10.34 -15.87
CA GLY A 29 -1.12 -11.79 -15.66
C GLY A 29 -0.46 -12.19 -14.34
N VAL A 30 0.64 -11.51 -13.97
CA VAL A 30 1.32 -11.69 -12.68
C VAL A 30 0.40 -11.28 -11.52
N PHE A 31 -0.33 -10.18 -11.65
CA PHE A 31 -1.30 -9.75 -10.63
C PHE A 31 -2.46 -10.74 -10.45
N THR A 32 -2.99 -11.28 -11.55
CA THR A 32 -4.13 -12.20 -11.52
C THR A 32 -3.78 -13.55 -10.86
N LYS A 33 -2.57 -14.07 -11.14
CA LYS A 33 -2.04 -15.29 -10.49
C LYS A 33 -1.87 -15.10 -8.98
N ASN A 34 -1.39 -13.93 -8.57
CA ASN A 34 -1.17 -13.59 -7.17
C ASN A 34 -2.47 -13.38 -6.37
N ASN A 35 -3.57 -12.99 -7.02
CA ASN A 35 -4.86 -12.87 -6.37
C ASN A 35 -5.37 -14.23 -5.85
N ARG A 36 -5.19 -15.30 -6.66
CA ARG A 36 -5.55 -16.67 -6.27
C ARG A 36 -4.77 -17.18 -5.06
N LEU A 37 -3.50 -16.79 -4.93
CA LEU A 37 -2.64 -17.19 -3.79
C LEU A 37 -3.24 -16.74 -2.45
N LEU A 38 -3.79 -15.53 -2.38
CA LEU A 38 -4.32 -14.98 -1.13
C LEU A 38 -5.70 -15.53 -0.80
N VAL A 39 -6.57 -15.67 -1.80
CA VAL A 39 -7.91 -16.25 -1.64
C VAL A 39 -7.83 -17.73 -1.24
N ALA A 40 -6.94 -18.51 -1.86
CA ALA A 40 -6.77 -19.92 -1.55
C ALA A 40 -5.89 -20.17 -0.31
N GLY A 41 -4.93 -19.29 -0.03
CA GLY A 41 -3.92 -19.48 1.01
C GLY A 41 -4.27 -18.90 2.38
N LEU A 42 -5.32 -18.08 2.49
CA LEU A 42 -5.74 -17.44 3.74
C LEU A 42 -7.19 -17.81 4.09
N SER A 43 -7.43 -18.16 5.35
CA SER A 43 -8.80 -18.32 5.85
C SER A 43 -9.55 -16.99 5.78
N LEU A 44 -10.89 -17.04 5.74
CA LEU A 44 -11.72 -15.83 5.70
C LEU A 44 -11.37 -14.86 6.84
N HIS A 45 -11.12 -15.38 8.03
CA HIS A 45 -10.72 -14.59 9.19
C HIS A 45 -9.43 -13.80 8.93
N HIS A 46 -8.37 -14.44 8.41
CA HIS A 46 -7.12 -13.74 8.07
C HIS A 46 -7.30 -12.71 6.97
N ARG A 47 -8.18 -12.99 6.00
CA ARG A 47 -8.51 -12.04 4.92
C ARG A 47 -9.21 -10.79 5.45
N VAL A 48 -10.14 -10.96 6.39
CA VAL A 48 -10.82 -9.85 7.08
C VAL A 48 -9.82 -9.07 7.93
N LEU A 49 -9.01 -9.74 8.76
CA LEU A 49 -8.00 -9.07 9.58
C LEU A 49 -7.02 -8.27 8.72
N PHE A 50 -6.53 -8.85 7.63
CA PHE A 50 -5.68 -8.15 6.68
C PHE A 50 -6.39 -6.92 6.09
N TRP A 51 -7.64 -7.06 5.63
CA TRP A 51 -8.39 -5.94 5.09
C TRP A 51 -8.57 -4.81 6.10
N LEU A 52 -8.84 -5.14 7.38
CA LEU A 52 -8.99 -4.19 8.48
C LEU A 52 -7.71 -3.42 8.82
N THR A 53 -6.52 -3.85 8.37
CA THR A 53 -5.29 -3.06 8.54
C THR A 53 -5.32 -1.73 7.78
N ASN A 54 -6.35 -1.48 6.96
CA ASN A 54 -6.61 -0.17 6.34
C ASN A 54 -7.34 0.83 7.25
N LEU A 55 -7.94 0.38 8.36
CA LEU A 55 -8.68 1.27 9.27
C LEU A 55 -7.86 2.47 9.80
N PRO A 56 -6.56 2.35 10.08
CA PRO A 56 -5.76 3.50 10.50
C PRO A 56 -5.73 4.65 9.50
N TYR A 57 -5.83 4.39 8.18
CA TYR A 57 -5.91 5.46 7.19
C TYR A 57 -7.25 6.21 7.26
N TRP A 58 -8.34 5.49 7.50
CA TRP A 58 -9.66 6.08 7.74
C TRP A 58 -9.68 6.91 9.02
N ALA A 59 -9.09 6.38 10.09
CA ALA A 59 -8.94 7.11 11.35
C ALA A 59 -8.09 8.38 11.18
N LEU A 60 -6.99 8.29 10.43
CA LEU A 60 -6.15 9.44 10.11
C LEU A 60 -6.93 10.51 9.32
N ALA A 61 -7.69 10.10 8.30
CA ALA A 61 -8.51 11.01 7.51
C ALA A 61 -9.57 11.71 8.37
N ALA A 62 -10.24 10.98 9.26
CA ALA A 62 -11.22 11.54 10.19
C ALA A 62 -10.59 12.53 11.17
N TRP A 63 -9.45 12.17 11.78
CA TRP A 63 -8.72 13.07 12.68
C TRP A 63 -8.27 14.37 11.99
N LEU A 64 -7.78 14.27 10.74
CA LEU A 64 -7.40 15.43 9.94
C LEU A 64 -8.60 16.32 9.61
N ALA A 65 -9.75 15.73 9.30
CA ALA A 65 -10.98 16.48 9.02
C ALA A 65 -11.46 17.24 10.26
N ASP A 66 -11.47 16.57 11.42
CA ASP A 66 -11.85 17.17 12.71
C ASP A 66 -10.88 18.29 13.12
N SER A 67 -9.60 18.15 12.77
CA SER A 67 -8.57 19.17 12.98
C SER A 67 -8.61 20.32 11.96
N GLY A 68 -9.61 20.37 11.07
CA GLY A 68 -9.77 21.41 10.04
C GLY A 68 -8.79 21.33 8.86
N ARG A 69 -8.01 20.24 8.75
CA ARG A 69 -6.96 20.06 7.73
C ARG A 69 -7.49 19.33 6.51
N PHE A 70 -8.49 19.92 5.86
CA PHE A 70 -9.27 19.29 4.80
C PHE A 70 -8.44 18.76 3.63
N GLY A 71 -7.40 19.47 3.19
CA GLY A 71 -6.53 19.00 2.11
C GLY A 71 -5.84 17.66 2.42
N HIS A 72 -5.29 17.52 3.63
CA HIS A 72 -4.70 16.27 4.09
C HIS A 72 -5.76 15.20 4.36
N ALA A 73 -6.92 15.60 4.91
CA ALA A 73 -8.03 14.68 5.16
C ALA A 73 -8.52 14.04 3.85
N SER A 74 -8.71 14.83 2.79
CA SER A 74 -9.10 14.33 1.46
C SER A 74 -8.05 13.40 0.88
N ALA A 75 -6.76 13.77 0.95
CA ALA A 75 -5.69 12.92 0.45
C ALA A 75 -5.60 11.58 1.21
N ALA A 76 -5.68 11.61 2.54
CA ALA A 76 -5.70 10.41 3.38
C ALA A 76 -6.95 9.55 3.11
N ALA A 77 -8.12 10.18 2.90
CA ALA A 77 -9.35 9.48 2.53
C ALA A 77 -9.22 8.81 1.14
N CYS A 78 -8.57 9.45 0.17
CA CYS A 78 -8.28 8.85 -1.13
C CYS A 78 -7.39 7.61 -1.00
N VAL A 79 -6.32 7.69 -0.18
CA VAL A 79 -5.46 6.53 0.13
C VAL A 79 -6.28 5.41 0.77
N ALA A 80 -7.07 5.73 1.80
CA ALA A 80 -7.88 4.76 2.52
C ALA A 80 -8.89 4.07 1.59
N ALA A 81 -9.61 4.85 0.76
CA ALA A 81 -10.61 4.33 -0.16
C ALA A 81 -9.98 3.46 -1.26
N ALA A 82 -8.90 3.93 -1.89
CA ALA A 82 -8.22 3.19 -2.95
C ALA A 82 -7.67 1.85 -2.43
N SER A 83 -6.98 1.88 -1.28
CA SER A 83 -6.40 0.70 -0.64
C SER A 83 -7.47 -0.29 -0.17
N SER A 84 -8.52 0.20 0.52
CA SER A 84 -9.64 -0.64 0.95
C SER A 84 -10.38 -1.29 -0.23
N ALA A 85 -10.58 -0.56 -1.33
CA ALA A 85 -11.22 -1.09 -2.54
C ALA A 85 -10.35 -2.15 -3.23
N PHE A 86 -9.06 -1.86 -3.41
CA PHE A 86 -8.11 -2.81 -4.00
C PHE A 86 -8.02 -4.10 -3.19
N HIS A 87 -7.71 -4.00 -1.89
CA HIS A 87 -7.56 -5.17 -1.03
C HIS A 87 -8.89 -5.89 -0.78
N GLY A 88 -10.02 -5.18 -0.75
CA GLY A 88 -11.34 -5.79 -0.71
C GLY A 88 -11.61 -6.65 -1.96
N ALA A 89 -11.34 -6.10 -3.15
CA ALA A 89 -11.47 -6.84 -4.40
C ALA A 89 -10.49 -8.02 -4.50
N GLN A 90 -9.32 -7.91 -3.89
CA GLN A 90 -8.32 -8.99 -3.84
C GLN A 90 -8.74 -10.11 -2.86
N MET A 91 -9.23 -9.77 -1.67
CA MET A 91 -9.52 -10.75 -0.63
C MET A 91 -10.89 -11.41 -0.76
N PHE A 92 -11.87 -10.68 -1.30
CA PHE A 92 -13.27 -11.13 -1.38
C PHE A 92 -13.77 -11.25 -2.81
N GLY A 93 -13.04 -10.73 -3.78
CA GLY A 93 -13.36 -10.93 -5.19
C GLY A 93 -13.02 -12.34 -5.64
N GLY A 94 -13.94 -12.97 -6.37
CA GLY A 94 -13.72 -14.29 -6.96
C GLY A 94 -12.60 -14.30 -8.02
N SER A 95 -12.31 -15.47 -8.56
CA SER A 95 -11.22 -15.71 -9.52
C SER A 95 -11.56 -15.38 -10.99
N SER A 96 -12.58 -14.56 -11.24
CA SER A 96 -13.04 -14.22 -12.59
C SER A 96 -12.11 -13.22 -13.29
N GLU A 97 -12.06 -13.26 -14.63
CA GLU A 97 -11.27 -12.30 -15.42
C GLU A 97 -11.72 -10.86 -15.24
N ALA A 98 -13.03 -10.65 -15.11
CA ALA A 98 -13.60 -9.34 -14.83
C ALA A 98 -13.08 -8.78 -13.49
N ASN A 99 -12.96 -9.63 -12.47
CA ASN A 99 -12.33 -9.26 -11.20
C ASN A 99 -10.83 -8.97 -11.40
N GLY A 100 -10.11 -9.79 -12.17
CA GLY A 100 -8.71 -9.52 -12.51
C GLY A 100 -8.46 -8.14 -13.14
N ARG A 101 -9.30 -7.74 -14.10
CA ARG A 101 -9.24 -6.39 -14.71
C ARG A 101 -9.55 -5.29 -13.69
N ARG A 102 -10.57 -5.48 -12.86
CA ARG A 102 -10.94 -4.53 -11.80
C ARG A 102 -9.80 -4.36 -10.78
N THR A 103 -9.29 -5.46 -10.24
CA THR A 103 -8.16 -5.48 -9.30
C THR A 103 -6.92 -4.81 -9.89
N SER A 104 -6.65 -4.98 -11.18
CA SER A 104 -5.52 -4.33 -11.87
C SER A 104 -5.66 -2.81 -11.98
N ARG A 105 -6.88 -2.29 -12.16
CA ARG A 105 -7.13 -0.84 -12.12
C ARG A 105 -7.03 -0.29 -10.70
N LEU A 106 -7.57 -1.03 -9.73
CA LEU A 106 -7.56 -0.62 -8.33
C LEU A 106 -6.15 -0.60 -7.74
N ILE A 107 -5.27 -1.53 -8.10
CA ILE A 107 -3.87 -1.46 -7.64
C ILE A 107 -3.14 -0.25 -8.22
N ALA A 108 -3.40 0.12 -9.48
CA ALA A 108 -2.81 1.33 -10.06
C ALA A 108 -3.27 2.57 -9.29
N LEU A 109 -4.56 2.65 -8.97
CA LEU A 109 -5.12 3.74 -8.16
C LEU A 109 -4.52 3.76 -6.75
N ASP A 110 -4.46 2.62 -6.08
CA ASP A 110 -3.87 2.46 -4.73
C ASP A 110 -2.41 2.93 -4.70
N LEU A 111 -1.60 2.47 -5.66
CA LEU A 111 -0.21 2.89 -5.80
C LEU A 111 -0.08 4.39 -6.03
N VAL A 112 -0.89 4.96 -6.92
CA VAL A 112 -0.85 6.41 -7.20
C VAL A 112 -1.25 7.21 -5.97
N CYS A 113 -2.32 6.84 -5.27
CA CYS A 113 -2.77 7.53 -4.06
C CYS A 113 -1.71 7.44 -2.95
N ALA A 114 -1.25 6.23 -2.60
CA ALA A 114 -0.31 6.02 -1.51
C ALA A 114 1.04 6.68 -1.77
N ASN A 115 1.61 6.51 -2.97
CA ASN A 115 2.91 7.08 -3.30
C ASN A 115 2.83 8.59 -3.57
N GLY A 116 1.79 9.04 -4.26
CA GLY A 116 1.59 10.47 -4.53
C GLY A 116 1.48 11.26 -3.23
N TYR A 117 0.65 10.79 -2.29
CA TYR A 117 0.52 11.46 -1.01
C TYR A 117 1.77 11.30 -0.13
N GLY A 118 2.37 10.11 -0.08
CA GLY A 118 3.62 9.88 0.65
C GLY A 118 4.78 10.79 0.18
N LEU A 119 4.92 10.97 -1.14
CA LEU A 119 5.91 11.89 -1.72
C LEU A 119 5.60 13.35 -1.40
N ALA A 120 4.32 13.77 -1.48
CA ALA A 120 3.92 15.11 -1.10
C ALA A 120 4.27 15.39 0.38
N LEU A 121 3.97 14.46 1.28
CA LEU A 121 4.35 14.56 2.70
C LEU A 121 5.86 14.60 2.89
N ALA A 122 6.61 13.75 2.18
CA ALA A 122 8.06 13.73 2.28
C ALA A 122 8.70 15.04 1.80
N ASN A 123 8.14 15.64 0.75
CA ASN A 123 8.57 16.93 0.23
C ASN A 123 8.32 18.05 1.25
N SER A 124 7.15 18.07 1.88
CA SER A 124 6.81 19.10 2.89
C SER A 124 7.59 18.91 4.20
N ALA A 125 7.81 17.68 4.65
CA ALA A 125 8.52 17.36 5.90
C ALA A 125 10.04 17.51 5.82
N GLY A 126 10.58 17.55 4.60
CA GLY A 126 12.00 17.36 4.33
C GLY A 126 12.37 15.87 4.22
N LEU A 127 13.17 15.58 3.20
CA LEU A 127 13.51 14.20 2.81
C LEU A 127 14.17 13.40 3.94
N GLY A 128 15.05 14.02 4.74
CA GLY A 128 15.76 13.31 5.80
C GLY A 128 14.85 12.77 6.91
N LEU A 129 13.85 13.55 7.32
CA LEU A 129 12.87 13.13 8.32
C LEU A 129 11.93 12.06 7.75
N ALA A 130 11.45 12.27 6.52
CA ALA A 130 10.60 11.31 5.83
C ALA A 130 11.28 9.95 5.67
N LEU A 131 12.57 9.92 5.30
CA LEU A 131 13.34 8.68 5.17
C LEU A 131 13.45 7.93 6.49
N ARG A 132 13.68 8.63 7.61
CA ARG A 132 13.75 8.00 8.93
C ARG A 132 12.41 7.38 9.33
N ILE A 133 11.31 8.09 9.10
CA ILE A 133 9.96 7.64 9.47
C ILE A 133 9.49 6.49 8.57
N PHE A 134 9.73 6.58 7.26
CA PHE A 134 9.26 5.59 6.29
C PHE A 134 10.23 4.42 6.04
N ALA A 135 11.42 4.39 6.68
CA ALA A 135 12.36 3.28 6.54
C ALA A 135 11.73 1.92 6.91
N ALA A 136 11.06 1.84 8.06
CA ALA A 136 10.41 0.61 8.50
C ALA A 136 9.25 0.19 7.58
N PRO A 137 8.31 1.08 7.21
CA PRO A 137 7.32 0.78 6.17
C PRO A 137 7.94 0.24 4.88
N VAL A 138 8.97 0.89 4.34
CA VAL A 138 9.64 0.45 3.10
C VAL A 138 10.23 -0.96 3.25
N ALA A 139 10.86 -1.26 4.39
CA ALA A 139 11.40 -2.59 4.67
C ALA A 139 10.29 -3.65 4.73
N LEU A 140 9.16 -3.35 5.39
CA LEU A 140 8.01 -4.24 5.49
C LEU A 140 7.36 -4.53 4.13
N LEU A 141 7.19 -3.50 3.29
CA LEU A 141 6.67 -3.65 1.94
C LEU A 141 7.63 -4.47 1.05
N THR A 142 8.93 -4.28 1.22
CA THR A 142 9.94 -5.07 0.50
C THR A 142 9.88 -6.54 0.93
N ALA A 143 9.82 -6.79 2.24
CA ALA A 143 9.69 -8.15 2.78
C ALA A 143 8.40 -8.83 2.31
N SER A 144 7.28 -8.09 2.27
CA SER A 144 6.01 -8.64 1.78
C SER A 144 6.11 -9.04 0.31
N ALA A 145 6.73 -8.21 -0.55
CA ALA A 145 6.94 -8.54 -1.96
C ALA A 145 7.79 -9.82 -2.15
N VAL A 146 8.82 -10.01 -1.31
CA VAL A 146 9.63 -11.24 -1.32
C VAL A 146 8.80 -12.46 -0.90
N LEU A 147 8.02 -12.35 0.18
CA LEU A 147 7.19 -13.45 0.70
C LEU A 147 6.09 -13.84 -0.28
N LYS A 148 5.49 -12.87 -0.98
CA LYS A 148 4.53 -13.09 -2.07
C LYS A 148 5.13 -13.98 -3.15
N ARG A 149 6.36 -13.69 -3.60
CA ARG A 149 7.07 -14.46 -4.64
C ARG A 149 7.44 -15.87 -4.21
N ARG A 150 7.67 -16.06 -2.92
CA ARG A 150 7.92 -17.38 -2.32
C ARG A 150 6.64 -18.19 -2.08
N ASN A 151 5.48 -17.72 -2.57
CA ASN A 151 4.17 -18.33 -2.31
C ASN A 151 3.88 -18.52 -0.81
N ALA A 152 4.30 -17.56 0.02
CA ALA A 152 4.08 -17.57 1.47
C ALA A 152 2.95 -16.59 1.86
N PRO A 153 1.67 -16.94 1.66
CA PRO A 153 0.53 -16.01 1.77
C PRO A 153 0.38 -15.41 3.16
N ARG A 154 0.61 -16.20 4.23
CA ARG A 154 0.54 -15.72 5.62
C ARG A 154 1.62 -14.68 5.92
N GLY A 155 2.87 -14.98 5.56
CA GLY A 155 3.99 -14.05 5.73
C GLY A 155 3.78 -12.77 4.94
N TYR A 156 3.31 -12.87 3.69
CA TYR A 156 2.92 -11.72 2.89
C TYR A 156 1.87 -10.86 3.61
N ALA A 157 0.76 -11.47 4.05
CA ALA A 157 -0.33 -10.74 4.70
C ALA A 157 0.11 -10.07 5.99
N LEU A 158 0.96 -10.73 6.78
CA LEU A 158 1.53 -10.14 8.00
C LEU A 158 2.42 -8.93 7.70
N CYS A 159 3.42 -9.09 6.82
CA CYS A 159 4.34 -7.99 6.50
C CYS A 159 3.63 -6.83 5.79
N HIS A 160 2.71 -7.11 4.88
CA HIS A 160 1.95 -6.09 4.16
C HIS A 160 0.92 -5.41 5.06
N GLY A 161 0.25 -6.16 5.95
CA GLY A 161 -0.64 -5.58 6.96
C GLY A 161 0.14 -4.68 7.92
N ALA A 162 1.30 -5.13 8.41
CA ALA A 162 2.19 -4.32 9.23
C ALA A 162 2.68 -3.07 8.49
N TRP A 163 2.91 -3.17 7.17
CA TRP A 163 3.21 -2.00 6.34
C TRP A 163 2.10 -0.96 6.42
N HIS A 164 0.82 -1.32 6.26
CA HIS A 164 -0.31 -0.37 6.40
C HIS A 164 -0.32 0.35 7.76
N LEU A 165 -0.10 -0.41 8.84
CA LEU A 165 -0.10 0.15 10.19
C LEU A 165 1.06 1.13 10.37
N ALA A 166 2.26 0.73 9.97
CA ALA A 166 3.47 1.53 10.12
C ALA A 166 3.46 2.77 9.22
N SER A 167 2.96 2.67 7.99
CA SER A 167 2.83 3.82 7.09
C SER A 167 1.80 4.82 7.61
N ALA A 168 0.63 4.36 8.07
CA ALA A 168 -0.38 5.25 8.67
C ALA A 168 0.16 5.93 9.93
N ALA A 169 0.85 5.20 10.81
CA ALA A 169 1.50 5.77 11.99
C ALA A 169 2.57 6.80 11.60
N GLY A 170 3.39 6.52 10.58
CA GLY A 170 4.39 7.45 10.07
C GLY A 170 3.76 8.73 9.49
N MET A 171 2.66 8.62 8.74
CA MET A 171 1.89 9.78 8.28
C MET A 171 1.33 10.57 9.46
N TRP A 172 0.83 9.90 10.50
CA TRP A 172 0.33 10.55 11.70
C TRP A 172 1.41 11.35 12.43
N VAL A 173 2.59 10.77 12.61
CA VAL A 173 3.74 11.44 13.25
C VAL A 173 4.16 12.67 12.45
N LEU A 174 4.24 12.56 11.12
CA LEU A 174 4.56 13.71 10.27
C LEU A 174 3.48 14.78 10.38
N LEU A 175 2.21 14.40 10.32
CA LEU A 175 1.12 15.35 10.32
C LEU A 175 0.87 15.95 11.70
N ALA A 176 1.26 15.30 12.79
CA ALA A 176 1.20 15.88 14.13
C ALA A 176 2.22 17.02 14.32
N ASP A 177 3.26 17.12 13.48
CA ASP A 177 4.18 18.25 13.48
C ASP A 177 3.47 19.52 13.00
N GLU A 178 3.45 20.55 13.85
CA GLU A 178 2.77 21.82 13.54
C GLU A 178 3.35 22.53 12.31
N ARG A 179 4.61 22.25 11.96
CA ARG A 179 5.24 22.80 10.75
C ARG A 179 4.61 22.32 9.45
N LEU A 180 3.82 21.24 9.52
CA LEU A 180 3.11 20.65 8.39
C LEU A 180 1.61 20.98 8.39
N ARG A 181 1.16 21.94 9.21
CA ARG A 181 -0.20 22.49 9.08
C ARG A 181 -0.29 23.26 7.76
N PRO A 182 -1.14 22.85 6.80
CA PRO A 182 -1.54 23.71 5.69
C PRO A 182 -2.55 24.76 6.18
#